data_AF-A0A352LPI3-F1
#
_entry.id   AF-A0A352LPI3-F1
#
_cell.length_a   1.000
_cell.length_b   1.000
_cell.length_c   1.000
_cell.angle_alpha   90.00
_cell.angle_beta   90.00
_cell.angle_gamma   90.00
#
_symmetry.space_group_name_H-M   'P 1'
#
loop_
_entity.id
_entity.type
_entity.pdbx_description
1 polymer ?
#
loop_
_entity_poly.entity_id
_entity_poly.type
_entity_poly.pdbx_seq_one_letter_code
_entity_poly.pdbx_strand_id
1 'polypeptide(L)'
;MTLKTLMMTTLVTASLAAAAANVKPVASVEGIHSYQLENGLQVVLFADQSKPTATVNMTYLVGSRMENYGETGMAHLLEHLMFKGSKNYPEPTKEFTRRGFRM
;
A
#
# COMPACT_ATOMS: atom_id res chain seq x y z
N MET A 1 -37.16 -16.52 -4.47
CA MET A 1 -36.01 -15.86 -3.83
C MET A 1 -35.86 -16.41 -2.43
N THR A 2 -34.88 -17.28 -2.19
CA THR A 2 -34.73 -17.98 -0.92
C THR A 2 -34.02 -17.10 0.11
N LEU A 3 -34.41 -17.25 1.38
CA LEU A 3 -33.89 -16.49 2.54
C LEU A 3 -32.35 -16.53 2.65
N LYS A 4 -31.72 -17.59 2.10
CA LYS A 4 -30.26 -17.76 2.00
C LYS A 4 -29.60 -16.71 1.10
N THR A 5 -30.25 -16.32 -0.01
CA THR A 5 -29.73 -15.29 -0.92
C THR A 5 -29.76 -13.91 -0.26
N LEU A 6 -30.77 -13.61 0.55
CA LEU A 6 -30.86 -12.33 1.26
C LEU A 6 -29.79 -12.23 2.36
N MET A 7 -29.63 -13.27 3.20
CA MET A 7 -28.63 -13.29 4.28
C MET A 7 -27.18 -13.20 3.77
N MET A 8 -26.86 -13.89 2.67
CA MET A 8 -25.51 -13.91 2.10
C MET A 8 -25.14 -12.56 1.45
N THR A 9 -26.13 -11.82 0.94
CA THR A 9 -25.90 -10.47 0.39
C THR A 9 -25.70 -9.42 1.50
N THR A 10 -26.43 -9.51 2.62
CA THR A 10 -26.21 -8.65 3.80
C THR A 10 -24.90 -8.92 4.55
N LEU A 11 -24.40 -10.16 4.53
CA LEU A 11 -23.13 -10.49 5.19
C LEU A 11 -21.91 -9.94 4.44
N VAL A 12 -22.01 -9.85 3.10
CA VAL A 12 -20.94 -9.32 2.24
C VAL A 12 -20.88 -7.78 2.28
N THR A 13 -22.00 -7.09 2.46
CA THR A 13 -21.99 -5.62 2.61
C THR A 13 -21.47 -5.19 3.99
N ALA A 14 -21.75 -5.96 5.06
CA ALA A 14 -21.26 -5.68 6.40
C ALA A 14 -19.73 -5.85 6.55
N SER A 15 -19.12 -6.79 5.83
CA SER A 15 -17.68 -7.05 5.91
C SER A 15 -16.82 -6.01 5.18
N LEU A 16 -17.33 -5.40 4.10
CA LEU A 16 -16.64 -4.25 3.46
C LEU A 16 -16.67 -2.99 4.33
N ALA A 17 -17.77 -2.74 5.06
CA ALA A 17 -17.89 -1.59 5.95
C ALA A 17 -16.93 -1.67 7.16
N ALA A 18 -16.70 -2.88 7.69
CA ALA A 18 -15.79 -3.08 8.82
C ALA A 18 -14.31 -2.86 8.45
N ALA A 19 -13.90 -3.14 7.20
CA ALA A 19 -12.54 -2.84 6.74
C ALA A 19 -12.28 -1.33 6.56
N ALA A 20 -13.33 -0.53 6.33
CA ALA A 20 -13.23 0.92 6.18
C ALA A 20 -13.24 1.69 7.52
N ALA A 21 -13.62 1.03 8.63
CA ALA A 21 -13.79 1.68 9.94
C ALA A 21 -12.48 2.19 10.56
N ASN A 22 -11.33 1.68 10.11
CA ASN A 22 -10.02 1.93 10.74
C ASN A 22 -9.16 2.95 9.99
N VAL A 23 -9.78 3.73 9.07
CA VAL A 23 -9.10 4.72 8.24
C VAL A 23 -9.59 6.11 8.64
N LYS A 24 -8.71 6.92 9.23
CA LYS A 24 -9.04 8.28 9.67
C LYS A 24 -8.77 9.27 8.53
N PRO A 25 -9.78 9.98 8.00
CA PRO A 25 -9.53 11.06 7.04
C PRO A 25 -8.77 12.20 7.74
N VAL A 26 -7.76 12.76 7.07
CA VAL A 26 -6.90 13.82 7.60
C VAL A 26 -7.18 15.15 6.90
N ALA A 27 -7.12 15.17 5.56
CA ALA A 27 -7.32 16.38 4.77
C ALA A 27 -7.80 16.02 3.36
N SER A 28 -8.51 16.95 2.74
CA SER A 28 -8.84 16.87 1.31
C SER A 28 -8.69 18.25 0.67
N VAL A 29 -7.84 18.33 -0.36
CA VAL A 29 -7.50 19.58 -1.06
C VAL A 29 -7.37 19.26 -2.54
N GLU A 30 -8.11 19.97 -3.39
CA GLU A 30 -7.99 19.89 -4.85
C GLU A 30 -8.06 18.45 -5.43
N GLY A 31 -8.89 17.59 -4.85
CA GLY A 31 -9.04 16.18 -5.29
C GLY A 31 -7.95 15.23 -4.78
N ILE A 32 -7.02 15.72 -3.95
CA ILE A 32 -6.10 14.90 -3.16
C ILE A 32 -6.76 14.61 -1.82
N HIS A 33 -6.77 13.34 -1.42
CA HIS A 33 -7.33 12.88 -0.15
C HIS A 33 -6.24 12.23 0.70
N SER A 34 -6.09 12.69 1.94
CA SER A 34 -5.13 12.14 2.90
C SER A 34 -5.85 11.38 4.00
N TYR A 35 -5.31 10.23 4.36
CA TYR A 35 -5.82 9.34 5.39
C TYR A 35 -4.68 8.89 6.31
N GLN A 36 -5.03 8.51 7.54
CA GLN A 36 -4.14 7.87 8.49
C GLN A 36 -4.73 6.54 8.94
N LEU A 37 -3.93 5.49 8.85
CA LEU A 37 -4.26 4.16 9.36
C LEU A 37 -3.94 4.06 10.86
N GLU A 38 -4.49 3.06 11.53
CA GLU A 38 -4.25 2.82 12.97
C GLU A 38 -2.78 2.63 13.34
N ASN A 39 -1.98 2.03 12.45
CA ASN A 39 -0.54 1.85 12.63
C ASN A 39 0.27 3.14 12.38
N GLY A 40 -0.40 4.27 12.12
CA GLY A 40 0.23 5.56 11.85
C GLY A 40 0.60 5.80 10.38
N LEU A 41 0.42 4.83 9.48
CA LEU A 41 0.73 5.00 8.06
C LEU A 41 -0.17 6.10 7.45
N GLN A 42 0.47 7.08 6.82
CA GLN A 42 -0.21 8.09 6.03
C GLN A 42 -0.42 7.59 4.60
N VAL A 43 -1.65 7.70 4.11
CA VAL A 43 -2.01 7.34 2.75
C VAL A 43 -2.52 8.59 2.05
N VAL A 44 -1.87 8.97 0.95
CA VAL A 44 -2.28 10.10 0.12
C VAL A 44 -2.76 9.55 -1.22
N LEU A 45 -4.02 9.82 -1.55
CA LEU A 45 -4.68 9.34 -2.75
C LEU A 45 -5.04 10.51 -3.66
N PHE A 46 -4.77 10.32 -4.95
CA PHE A 46 -5.22 11.19 -6.03
C PHE A 46 -5.88 10.32 -7.09
N ALA A 47 -7.17 10.52 -7.31
CA ALA A 47 -7.94 9.71 -8.25
C ALA A 47 -7.88 10.34 -9.66
N ASP A 48 -7.23 9.63 -10.59
CA ASP A 48 -7.16 10.02 -11.99
C ASP A 48 -7.85 8.95 -12.86
N GLN A 49 -9.04 9.27 -13.37
CA GLN A 49 -9.80 8.37 -14.25
C GLN A 49 -9.36 8.44 -15.72
N SER A 50 -8.42 9.32 -16.07
CA SER A 50 -7.96 9.48 -17.46
C SER A 50 -7.04 8.34 -17.93
N LYS A 51 -6.50 7.55 -17.01
CA LYS A 51 -5.53 6.47 -17.29
C LYS A 51 -5.99 5.14 -16.68
N PRO A 52 -5.90 4.02 -17.42
CA PRO A 52 -6.20 2.68 -16.88
C PRO A 52 -5.00 2.10 -16.11
N THR A 53 -4.22 2.95 -15.43
CA THR A 53 -3.03 2.55 -14.68
C THR A 53 -3.04 3.18 -13.30
N ALA A 54 -2.43 2.51 -12.33
CA ALA A 54 -2.23 3.04 -10.98
C ALA A 54 -0.74 3.11 -10.68
N THR A 55 -0.31 4.18 -10.01
CA THR A 55 1.05 4.30 -9.48
C THR A 55 0.97 4.29 -7.96
N VAL A 56 1.79 3.45 -7.34
CA VAL A 56 1.91 3.37 -5.89
C VAL A 56 3.33 3.72 -5.52
N ASN A 57 3.49 4.70 -4.64
CA ASN A 57 4.76 5.04 -4.03
C ASN A 57 4.69 4.78 -2.53
N MET A 58 5.77 4.26 -1.96
CA MET A 58 5.94 4.13 -0.53
C MET A 58 7.22 4.84 -0.14
N THR A 59 7.09 5.82 0.74
CA THR A 59 8.22 6.61 1.24
C THR A 59 8.39 6.33 2.72
N TYR A 60 9.60 5.94 3.11
CA TYR A 60 10.00 5.86 4.51
C TYR A 60 10.80 7.12 4.84
N LEU A 61 10.48 7.78 5.95
CA LEU A 61 11.15 9.02 6.37
C LEU A 61 12.51 8.75 7.06
N VAL A 62 13.32 7.89 6.45
CA VAL A 62 14.66 7.50 6.90
C VAL A 62 15.61 7.43 5.70
N GLY A 63 16.90 7.57 5.95
CA GLY A 63 17.94 7.47 4.91
C GLY A 63 19.32 7.67 5.51
N SER A 64 20.35 7.90 4.68
CA SER A 64 21.74 8.00 5.14
C SER A 64 22.01 9.10 6.16
N ARG A 65 21.14 10.11 6.28
CA ARG A 65 21.23 11.14 7.33
C ARG A 65 21.06 10.57 8.75
N MET A 66 20.46 9.39 8.89
CA MET A 66 20.18 8.74 10.17
C MET A 66 21.16 7.59 10.47
N GLU A 67 22.21 7.41 9.65
CA GLU A 67 23.25 6.39 9.89
C GLU A 67 24.23 6.84 10.99
N ASN A 68 24.66 5.93 11.86
CA ASN A 68 25.73 6.20 12.82
C ASN A 68 27.11 5.99 12.22
N TYR A 69 28.14 6.40 12.96
CA TYR A 69 29.53 6.10 12.64
C TYR A 69 29.74 4.58 12.53
N GLY A 70 30.34 4.14 11.42
CA GLY A 70 30.53 2.72 11.12
C GLY A 70 29.36 2.05 10.41
N GLU A 71 28.24 2.75 10.18
CA GLU A 71 27.06 2.25 9.47
C GLU A 71 26.85 2.93 8.11
N THR A 72 27.85 3.65 7.61
CA THR A 72 27.74 4.40 6.36
C THR A 72 27.39 3.48 5.19
N GLY A 73 26.30 3.80 4.49
CA GLY A 73 25.80 3.05 3.33
C GLY A 73 24.79 1.96 3.67
N MET A 74 24.44 1.78 4.96
CA MET A 74 23.47 0.77 5.37
C MET A 74 22.06 1.03 4.84
N ALA A 75 21.62 2.29 4.70
CA ALA A 75 20.32 2.60 4.11
C ALA A 75 20.25 2.18 2.63
N HIS A 76 21.32 2.41 1.87
CA HIS A 76 21.41 1.98 0.47
C HIS A 76 21.54 0.46 0.38
N LEU A 77 22.34 -0.18 1.23
CA LEU A 77 22.40 -1.64 1.28
C LEU A 77 21.01 -2.26 1.55
N LEU A 78 20.26 -1.71 2.51
CA LEU A 78 18.91 -2.15 2.81
C LEU A 78 18.00 -2.05 1.59
N GLU A 79 18.05 -0.96 0.83
CA GLU A 79 17.31 -0.79 -0.42
C GLU A 79 17.57 -1.95 -1.40
N HIS A 80 18.84 -2.32 -1.61
CA HIS A 80 19.19 -3.48 -2.47
C HIS A 80 18.60 -4.79 -1.94
N LEU A 81 18.62 -4.99 -0.62
CA LEU A 81 18.11 -6.21 0.01
C LEU A 81 16.58 -6.30 -0.02
N MET A 82 15.87 -5.18 0.03
CA MET A 82 14.40 -5.16 -0.07
C MET A 82 13.89 -5.78 -1.37
N PHE A 83 14.68 -5.74 -2.44
CA PHE A 83 14.34 -6.35 -3.73
C PHE A 83 14.90 -7.78 -3.93
N LYS A 84 15.46 -8.40 -2.89
CA LYS A 84 15.91 -9.81 -2.93
C LYS A 84 14.85 -10.82 -2.49
N GLY A 85 13.64 -10.36 -2.19
CA GLY A 85 12.49 -11.20 -1.85
C GLY A 85 12.03 -11.05 -0.40
N SER A 86 10.83 -11.55 -0.14
CA SER A 86 10.19 -11.56 1.17
C SER A 86 9.64 -12.95 1.48
N LYS A 87 9.20 -13.16 2.73
CA LYS A 87 8.61 -14.43 3.19
C LYS A 87 7.52 -14.96 2.25
N ASN A 88 6.66 -14.09 1.74
CA ASN A 88 5.53 -14.47 0.89
C ASN A 88 5.84 -14.36 -0.61
N TYR A 89 6.85 -13.55 -0.98
CA TYR A 89 7.24 -13.30 -2.37
C TYR A 89 8.76 -13.39 -2.51
N PRO A 90 9.33 -14.61 -2.61
CA PRO A 90 10.77 -14.80 -2.67
C PRO A 90 11.40 -14.35 -3.99
N GLU A 91 10.62 -14.29 -5.08
CA GLU A 91 11.10 -13.89 -6.42
C GLU A 91 10.34 -12.64 -6.92
N PRO A 92 10.67 -11.43 -6.42
CA PRO A 92 9.87 -10.22 -6.71
C PRO A 92 9.85 -9.86 -8.19
N THR A 93 10.98 -9.97 -8.91
CA THR A 93 11.05 -9.70 -10.36
C THR A 93 10.08 -10.58 -11.14
N LYS A 94 10.01 -11.88 -10.80
CA LYS A 94 9.09 -12.81 -11.46
C LYS A 94 7.63 -12.46 -11.20
N GLU A 95 7.32 -12.02 -9.98
CA GLU A 95 5.97 -11.56 -9.62
C GLU A 95 5.58 -10.29 -10.38
N PHE A 96 6.48 -9.32 -10.48
CA PHE A 96 6.27 -8.09 -11.24
C PHE A 96 6.05 -8.38 -12.73
N THR A 97 6.92 -9.19 -13.34
CA THR A 97 6.76 -9.59 -14.75
C THR A 97 5.46 -10.33 -15.00
N ARG A 98 5.05 -11.23 -14.09
CA ARG A 98 3.76 -11.94 -14.20
C ARG A 98 2.57 -10.97 -14.23
N ARG A 99 2.66 -9.84 -13.52
CA ARG A 99 1.62 -8.80 -13.43
C ARG A 99 1.72 -7.74 -14.53
N GLY A 100 2.59 -7.95 -15.53
CA GLY A 100 2.72 -7.06 -16.68
C GLY A 100 3.67 -5.88 -16.44
N PHE A 101 4.41 -5.85 -15.33
CA PHE A 101 5.48 -4.89 -15.15
C PHE A 101 6.63 -5.25 -16.10
N ARG A 102 7.14 -4.24 -16.83
CA ARG A 102 8.29 -4.41 -17.73
C ARG A 102 9.42 -3.55 -17.16
N MET A 103 10.45 -4.21 -16.62
CA MET A 103 11.73 -3.58 -16.24
C MET A 103 12.55 -3.26 -17.48
#